data_AF-A0A3S9W9C1-F1
#
_entry.id   AF-A0A3S9W9C1-F1
#
_cell.length_a   1.000
_cell.length_b   1.000
_cell.length_c   1.000
_cell.angle_alpha   90.00
_cell.angle_beta   90.00
_cell.angle_gamma   90.00
#
_symmetry.space_group_name_H-M   'P 1'
#
loop_
_entity.id
_entity.type
_entity.pdbx_description
1 polymer ?
#
loop_
_entity_poly.entity_id
_entity_poly.type
_entity_poly.pdbx_seq_one_letter_code
_entity_poly.pdbx_strand_id
1 'polypeptide(L)'
;MWVAWIASLVAVAALAAVVTYGLVSIAPVRTSSGAPQVATLDPDSAVSVPAGWFGAGASSATYTFFGLTLFETTYSMSGNGGGDCFTAALTSDMPEEGDPQNGYSASGPVYSGCRFGDFPATITFGVDSNAPPELRDRFPDASLQFVKDGDRIGVFVSSPSSD
;
A
#
# COMPACT_ATOMS: atom_id res chain seq x y z
N MET A 1 1.13 49.64 8.06
CA MET A 1 1.39 49.31 6.64
C MET A 1 2.28 48.07 6.46
N TRP A 2 3.33 47.86 7.28
CA TRP A 2 4.20 46.68 7.21
C TRP A 2 3.54 45.34 7.62
N VAL A 3 2.58 45.38 8.54
CA VAL A 3 1.88 44.17 9.04
C VAL A 3 1.11 43.44 7.93
N ALA A 4 0.44 44.17 7.03
CA ALA A 4 -0.30 43.57 5.91
C ALA A 4 0.63 42.87 4.90
N TRP A 5 1.84 43.41 4.70
CA TRP A 5 2.86 42.82 3.85
C TRP A 5 3.40 41.51 4.43
N ILE A 6 3.70 41.50 5.74
CA ILE A 6 4.13 40.28 6.43
C ILE A 6 3.02 39.21 6.39
N ALA A 7 1.77 39.60 6.66
CA ALA A 7 0.64 38.67 6.61
C ALA A 7 0.48 38.02 5.23
N SER A 8 0.67 38.79 4.16
CA SER A 8 0.65 38.27 2.78
C SER A 8 1.80 37.29 2.52
N LEU A 9 3.01 37.59 2.96
CA LEU A 9 4.15 36.68 2.82
C LEU A 9 3.95 35.36 3.57
N VAL A 10 3.43 35.43 4.79
CA VAL A 10 3.14 34.22 5.60
C VAL A 10 2.06 33.38 4.91
N ALA A 11 1.01 34.00 4.38
CA ALA A 11 -0.04 33.28 3.65
C ALA A 11 0.50 32.57 2.40
N VAL A 12 1.34 33.24 1.61
CA VAL A 12 1.97 32.64 0.42
C VAL A 12 2.91 31.50 0.80
N ALA A 13 3.72 31.67 1.84
CA ALA A 13 4.63 30.62 2.31
C ALA A 13 3.87 29.39 2.83
N ALA A 14 2.78 29.59 3.57
CA ALA A 14 1.94 28.49 4.06
C ALA A 14 1.27 27.75 2.89
N LEU A 15 0.71 28.46 1.91
CA LEU A 15 0.11 27.85 0.73
C LEU A 15 1.15 27.08 -0.09
N ALA A 16 2.33 27.66 -0.31
CA ALA A 16 3.42 26.97 -1.00
C ALA A 16 3.83 25.70 -0.26
N ALA A 17 3.98 25.75 1.06
CA ALA A 17 4.33 24.59 1.87
C ALA A 17 3.28 23.48 1.78
N VAL A 18 1.98 23.82 1.85
CA VAL A 18 0.88 22.85 1.70
C VAL A 18 0.89 22.21 0.30
N VAL A 19 1.06 23.01 -0.75
CA VAL A 19 1.09 22.50 -2.13
C VAL A 19 2.33 21.63 -2.35
N THR A 20 3.51 22.07 -1.92
CA THR A 20 4.75 21.30 -2.04
C THR A 20 4.66 20.00 -1.24
N TYR A 21 4.14 20.04 -0.02
CA TYR A 21 3.94 18.85 0.80
C TYR A 21 3.00 17.85 0.11
N GLY A 22 1.84 18.33 -0.39
CA GLY A 22 0.90 17.48 -1.12
C GLY A 22 1.49 16.88 -2.40
N LEU A 23 2.33 17.63 -3.13
CA LEU A 23 3.01 17.12 -4.31
C LEU A 23 4.10 16.09 -3.97
N VAL A 24 4.84 16.28 -2.87
CA VAL A 24 5.88 15.34 -2.42
C VAL A 24 5.29 14.06 -1.82
N SER A 25 4.16 14.14 -1.13
CA SER A 25 3.47 12.94 -0.60
C SER A 25 2.93 12.03 -1.72
N ILE A 26 2.66 12.58 -2.90
CA ILE A 26 2.22 11.83 -4.10
C ILE A 26 3.37 11.74 -5.12
N ALA A 27 4.64 11.89 -4.68
CA ALA A 27 5.77 11.76 -5.60
C ALA A 27 5.67 10.39 -6.30
N PRO A 28 5.63 10.38 -7.65
CA PRO A 28 5.20 9.20 -8.39
C PRO A 28 6.21 8.07 -8.27
N VAL A 29 5.75 6.91 -7.79
CA VAL A 29 6.54 5.68 -7.89
C VAL A 29 6.56 5.29 -9.36
N ARG A 30 7.75 5.14 -9.96
CA ARG A 30 7.85 4.81 -11.38
C ARG A 30 7.33 3.40 -11.63
N THR A 31 6.20 3.30 -12.33
CA THR A 31 5.67 2.04 -12.83
C THR A 31 5.87 1.95 -14.34
N SER A 32 6.08 0.73 -14.85
CA SER A 32 6.26 0.51 -16.29
C SER A 32 4.95 0.62 -17.08
N SER A 33 3.80 0.63 -16.42
CA SER A 33 2.48 0.56 -17.06
C SER A 33 1.91 1.93 -17.46
N GLY A 34 2.42 3.03 -16.90
CA GLY A 34 1.86 4.37 -17.14
C GLY A 34 0.48 4.60 -16.48
N ALA A 35 0.02 3.67 -15.64
CA ALA A 35 -1.23 3.81 -14.90
C ALA A 35 -1.16 4.99 -13.92
N PRO A 36 -2.27 5.74 -13.70
CA PRO A 36 -2.31 6.82 -12.72
C PRO A 36 -2.18 6.29 -11.29
N GLN A 37 -1.31 6.93 -10.50
CA GLN A 37 -1.22 6.70 -9.06
C GLN A 37 -2.40 7.38 -8.37
N VAL A 38 -3.14 6.63 -7.54
CA VAL A 38 -4.31 7.12 -6.80
C VAL A 38 -4.04 7.32 -5.32
N ALA A 39 -3.02 6.66 -4.77
CA ALA A 39 -2.62 6.82 -3.39
C ALA A 39 -1.14 6.48 -3.19
N THR A 40 -0.57 6.97 -2.09
CA THR A 40 0.68 6.50 -1.49
C THR A 40 0.34 6.07 -0.07
N LEU A 41 0.72 4.87 0.31
CA LEU A 41 0.53 4.33 1.65
C LEU A 41 1.80 4.50 2.45
N ASP A 42 1.65 5.08 3.64
CA ASP A 42 2.69 5.16 4.66
C ASP A 42 2.48 4.06 5.71
N PRO A 43 3.52 3.66 6.46
CA PRO A 43 3.40 2.64 7.50
C PRO A 43 2.38 3.02 8.58
N ASP A 44 1.49 2.10 8.91
CA ASP A 44 0.42 2.27 9.89
C ASP A 44 0.76 1.56 11.20
N SER A 45 1.27 2.31 12.18
CA SER A 45 1.61 1.77 13.50
C SER A 45 0.41 1.28 14.33
N ALA A 46 -0.84 1.58 13.90
CA ALA A 46 -2.03 1.15 14.62
C ALA A 46 -2.42 -0.31 14.31
N VAL A 47 -1.86 -0.90 13.24
CA VAL A 47 -2.12 -2.28 12.82
C VAL A 47 -0.83 -3.07 12.93
N SER A 48 -0.85 -4.15 13.69
CA SER A 48 0.29 -5.07 13.82
C SER A 48 -0.05 -6.44 13.26
N VAL A 49 0.89 -7.06 12.56
CA VAL A 49 0.77 -8.45 12.09
C VAL A 49 1.63 -9.35 12.97
N PRO A 50 1.09 -10.46 13.50
CA PRO A 50 1.86 -11.38 14.32
C PRO A 50 3.08 -11.95 13.57
N ALA A 51 4.22 -12.00 14.26
CA ALA A 51 5.44 -12.59 13.70
C ALA A 51 5.21 -14.05 13.28
N GLY A 52 5.68 -14.39 12.08
CA GLY A 52 5.50 -15.71 11.47
C GLY A 52 4.23 -15.84 10.63
N TRP A 53 3.25 -14.95 10.74
CA TRP A 53 2.04 -15.01 9.90
C TRP A 53 2.37 -14.61 8.46
N PHE A 54 2.19 -15.54 7.51
CA PHE A 54 2.65 -15.45 6.11
C PHE A 54 4.10 -14.96 5.93
N GLY A 55 4.99 -15.25 6.90
CA GLY A 55 6.39 -14.82 6.83
C GLY A 55 6.63 -13.37 7.25
N ALA A 56 5.66 -12.74 7.92
CA ALA A 56 5.84 -11.45 8.59
C ALA A 56 6.93 -11.54 9.67
N GLY A 57 7.81 -10.55 9.71
CA GLY A 57 8.79 -10.36 10.77
C GLY A 57 8.18 -9.68 11.99
N ALA A 58 8.89 -9.71 13.12
CA ALA A 58 8.45 -9.07 14.37
C ALA A 58 8.36 -7.53 14.30
N SER A 59 8.95 -6.93 13.28
CA SER A 59 8.99 -5.48 13.04
C SER A 59 8.59 -5.12 11.61
N SER A 60 7.76 -5.95 10.97
CA SER A 60 7.27 -5.68 9.63
C SER A 60 6.42 -4.42 9.60
N ALA A 61 6.72 -3.51 8.69
CA ALA A 61 5.82 -2.38 8.42
C ALA A 61 4.50 -2.91 7.86
N THR A 62 3.41 -2.29 8.29
CA THR A 62 2.03 -2.59 7.90
C THR A 62 1.41 -1.38 7.21
N TYR A 63 0.46 -1.61 6.32
CA TYR A 63 -0.19 -0.56 5.52
C TYR A 63 -1.65 -0.95 5.32
N THR A 64 -2.56 0.02 5.35
CA THR A 64 -3.99 -0.23 5.19
C THR A 64 -4.52 0.44 3.93
N PHE A 65 -5.39 -0.25 3.18
CA PHE A 65 -6.03 0.30 2.00
C PHE A 65 -7.39 -0.34 1.73
N PHE A 66 -8.47 0.39 2.00
CA PHE A 66 -9.86 0.00 1.70
C PHE A 66 -10.17 -1.49 1.97
N GLY A 67 -10.03 -1.91 3.23
CA GLY A 67 -10.30 -3.29 3.66
C GLY A 67 -9.16 -4.28 3.40
N LEU A 68 -8.06 -3.87 2.77
CA LEU A 68 -6.82 -4.64 2.69
C LEU A 68 -5.82 -4.19 3.74
N THR A 69 -5.09 -5.16 4.27
CA THR A 69 -3.89 -4.93 5.07
C THR A 69 -2.71 -5.52 4.31
N LEU A 70 -1.71 -4.67 4.05
CA LEU A 70 -0.45 -5.04 3.45
C LEU A 70 0.64 -5.03 4.52
N PHE A 71 1.60 -5.93 4.44
CA PHE A 71 2.68 -6.03 5.41
C PHE A 71 3.94 -6.59 4.79
N GLU A 72 5.09 -6.17 5.31
CA GLU A 72 6.38 -6.68 4.86
C GLU A 72 6.59 -8.13 5.27
N THR A 73 7.18 -8.92 4.39
CA THR A 73 7.51 -10.32 4.63
C THR A 73 8.95 -10.62 4.28
N THR A 74 9.47 -11.72 4.82
CA THR A 74 10.86 -12.15 4.57
C THR A 74 10.99 -12.98 3.28
N TYR A 75 9.88 -13.53 2.79
CA TYR A 75 9.78 -14.35 1.59
C TYR A 75 8.41 -14.17 0.93
N SER A 76 8.30 -14.47 -0.38
CA SER A 76 6.99 -14.60 -1.03
C SER A 76 6.35 -15.94 -0.70
N MET A 77 5.02 -16.04 -0.86
CA MET A 77 4.31 -17.31 -0.68
C MET A 77 4.84 -18.45 -1.57
N SER A 78 5.52 -18.14 -2.68
CA SER A 78 6.17 -19.11 -3.56
C SER A 78 7.53 -19.61 -3.05
N GLY A 79 7.96 -19.22 -1.85
CA GLY A 79 9.22 -19.67 -1.23
C GLY A 79 10.48 -19.01 -1.81
N ASN A 80 10.31 -18.09 -2.75
CA ASN A 80 11.39 -17.28 -3.27
C ASN A 80 11.63 -16.09 -2.31
N GLY A 81 12.86 -15.92 -1.85
CA GLY A 81 13.20 -14.92 -0.84
C GLY A 81 14.65 -14.44 -0.97
N GLY A 82 14.91 -13.26 -0.40
CA GLY A 82 16.23 -12.63 -0.42
C GLY A 82 16.23 -11.11 -0.57
N GLY A 83 15.07 -10.45 -0.66
CA GLY A 83 14.94 -9.00 -0.77
C GLY A 83 13.65 -8.46 -0.11
N ASP A 84 13.33 -7.20 -0.36
CA ASP A 84 12.10 -6.56 0.15
C ASP A 84 10.86 -7.25 -0.42
N CYS A 85 10.16 -8.01 0.41
CA CYS A 85 8.88 -8.63 0.05
C CYS A 85 7.74 -7.99 0.84
N PHE A 86 6.54 -8.02 0.26
CA PHE A 86 5.33 -7.67 0.98
C PHE A 86 4.17 -8.54 0.51
N THR A 87 3.19 -8.66 1.41
CA THR A 87 1.99 -9.45 1.23
C THR A 87 0.78 -8.56 1.47
N ALA A 88 -0.29 -8.77 0.71
CA ALA A 88 -1.59 -8.15 0.88
C ALA A 88 -2.62 -9.24 1.19
N ALA A 89 -3.40 -9.03 2.25
CA ALA A 89 -4.50 -9.90 2.65
C ALA A 89 -5.72 -9.06 3.08
N LEU A 90 -6.87 -9.72 3.20
CA LEU A 90 -8.06 -9.08 3.73
C LEU A 90 -7.83 -8.67 5.19
N THR A 91 -8.25 -7.47 5.56
CA THR A 91 -8.15 -6.99 6.95
C THR A 91 -9.00 -7.85 7.89
N SER A 92 -10.10 -8.42 7.40
CA SER A 92 -10.93 -9.37 8.13
C SER A 92 -10.23 -10.68 8.48
N ASP A 93 -9.16 -11.01 7.77
CA ASP A 93 -8.39 -12.25 7.96
C ASP A 93 -7.15 -12.01 8.84
N MET A 94 -6.94 -10.80 9.35
CA MET A 94 -5.84 -10.51 10.27
C MET A 94 -6.05 -11.27 11.59
N PRO A 95 -5.03 -11.99 12.10
CA PRO A 95 -5.14 -12.64 13.39
C PRO A 95 -5.19 -11.60 14.51
N GLU A 96 -5.93 -11.89 15.57
CA GLU A 96 -5.86 -11.12 16.81
C GLU A 96 -4.49 -11.29 17.49
N GLU A 97 -4.02 -10.24 18.16
CA GLU A 97 -2.78 -10.27 18.93
C GLU A 97 -2.81 -11.41 19.97
N GLY A 98 -1.90 -12.38 19.82
CA GLY A 98 -1.72 -13.46 20.78
C GLY A 98 -2.29 -14.82 20.39
N ASP A 99 -2.91 -14.97 19.20
CA ASP A 99 -3.30 -16.28 18.65
C ASP A 99 -2.55 -16.65 17.37
N PRO A 100 -1.26 -17.03 17.46
CA PRO A 100 -0.51 -17.57 16.33
C PRO A 100 -0.89 -19.04 16.00
N GLN A 101 -1.80 -19.67 16.76
CA GLN A 101 -2.07 -21.11 16.69
C GLN A 101 -3.13 -21.51 15.65
N ASN A 102 -3.93 -20.58 15.13
CA ASN A 102 -4.91 -20.85 14.06
C ASN A 102 -4.33 -20.85 12.64
N GLY A 103 -3.02 -21.10 12.51
CA GLY A 103 -2.36 -21.38 11.24
C GLY A 103 -2.43 -20.23 10.23
N TYR A 104 -1.80 -20.44 9.08
CA TYR A 104 -1.85 -19.55 7.93
C TYR A 104 -3.22 -19.61 7.24
N SER A 105 -4.32 -19.52 8.00
CA SER A 105 -5.67 -19.58 7.45
C SER A 105 -6.11 -18.18 7.06
N ALA A 106 -6.14 -17.92 5.76
CA ALA A 106 -6.84 -16.78 5.18
C ALA A 106 -8.08 -17.32 4.46
N SER A 107 -9.22 -16.68 4.68
CA SER A 107 -10.47 -17.03 4.00
C SER A 107 -10.50 -16.45 2.59
N GLY A 108 -9.82 -15.32 2.38
CA GLY A 108 -9.69 -14.63 1.11
C GLY A 108 -8.38 -14.90 0.37
N PRO A 109 -8.25 -14.34 -0.84
CA PRO A 109 -7.02 -14.39 -1.59
C PRO A 109 -5.91 -13.62 -0.87
N VAL A 110 -4.73 -14.22 -0.82
CA VAL A 110 -3.51 -13.58 -0.32
C VAL A 110 -2.59 -13.36 -1.51
N TYR A 111 -2.13 -12.13 -1.67
CA TYR A 111 -1.22 -11.75 -2.75
C TYR A 111 0.15 -11.45 -2.16
N SER A 112 1.22 -11.89 -2.79
CA SER A 112 2.59 -11.55 -2.34
C SER A 112 3.48 -11.20 -3.52
N GLY A 113 4.39 -10.26 -3.29
CA GLY A 113 5.37 -9.81 -4.27
C GLY A 113 6.70 -9.55 -3.59
N CYS A 114 7.79 -9.94 -4.25
CA CYS A 114 9.15 -9.65 -3.81
C CYS A 114 9.88 -8.81 -4.84
N ARG A 115 10.80 -7.98 -4.36
CA ARG A 115 11.79 -7.31 -5.20
C ARG A 115 12.74 -8.33 -5.82
N PHE A 116 13.05 -8.17 -7.10
CA PHE A 116 14.09 -8.95 -7.78
C PHE A 116 15.01 -8.04 -8.60
N GLY A 117 16.26 -7.91 -8.16
CA GLY A 117 17.23 -7.00 -8.78
C GLY A 117 16.74 -5.55 -8.76
N ASP A 118 16.61 -4.93 -9.93
CA ASP A 118 16.10 -3.57 -10.09
C ASP A 118 14.57 -3.48 -10.16
N PHE A 119 13.88 -4.61 -10.25
CA PHE A 119 12.42 -4.64 -10.29
C PHE A 119 11.85 -4.52 -8.88
N PRO A 120 11.06 -3.47 -8.57
CA PRO A 120 10.48 -3.28 -7.26
C PRO A 120 9.46 -4.38 -6.94
N ALA A 121 9.28 -4.65 -5.65
CA ALA A 121 8.23 -5.55 -5.21
C ALA A 121 6.87 -5.00 -5.68
N THR A 122 6.11 -5.84 -6.38
CA THR A 122 4.83 -5.44 -6.98
C THR A 122 3.77 -6.50 -6.77
N ILE A 123 2.56 -6.08 -6.40
CA ILE A 123 1.35 -6.90 -6.36
C ILE A 123 0.35 -6.32 -7.35
N THR A 124 -0.34 -7.15 -8.13
CA THR A 124 -1.37 -6.70 -9.08
C THR A 124 -2.51 -7.69 -9.11
N PHE A 125 -3.75 -7.20 -8.99
CA PHE A 125 -4.95 -8.03 -9.07
C PHE A 125 -6.15 -7.19 -9.54
N GLY A 126 -7.18 -7.87 -10.04
CA GLY A 126 -8.46 -7.26 -10.40
C GLY A 126 -9.38 -7.16 -9.18
N VAL A 127 -10.14 -6.08 -9.09
CA VAL A 127 -11.20 -5.91 -8.09
C VAL A 127 -12.40 -6.75 -8.53
N ASP A 128 -12.48 -7.98 -8.00
CA ASP A 128 -13.55 -8.94 -8.27
C ASP A 128 -14.39 -9.24 -7.02
N SER A 129 -15.27 -10.25 -7.07
CA SER A 129 -16.15 -10.62 -5.95
C SER A 129 -15.43 -11.02 -4.66
N ASN A 130 -14.14 -11.36 -4.73
CA ASN A 130 -13.31 -11.72 -3.57
C ASN A 130 -12.64 -10.49 -2.93
N ALA A 131 -12.72 -9.32 -3.56
CA ALA A 131 -12.20 -8.08 -3.00
C ALA A 131 -13.11 -7.53 -1.87
N PRO A 132 -12.55 -6.79 -0.90
CA PRO A 132 -13.32 -6.16 0.17
C PRO A 132 -14.46 -5.28 -0.38
N PRO A 133 -15.61 -5.22 0.30
CA PRO A 133 -16.73 -4.35 -0.09
C PRO A 133 -16.30 -2.90 -0.33
N GLU A 134 -15.45 -2.36 0.55
CA GLU A 134 -14.97 -0.98 0.48
C GLU A 134 -14.15 -0.73 -0.79
N LEU A 135 -13.36 -1.72 -1.20
CA LEU A 135 -12.55 -1.66 -2.41
C LEU A 135 -13.43 -1.74 -3.66
N ARG A 136 -14.42 -2.64 -3.66
CA ARG A 136 -15.38 -2.82 -4.76
C ARG A 136 -16.25 -1.58 -4.97
N ASP A 137 -16.71 -0.96 -3.90
CA ASP A 137 -17.52 0.26 -3.96
C ASP A 137 -16.72 1.44 -4.51
N ARG A 138 -15.42 1.51 -4.17
CA ARG A 138 -14.55 2.63 -4.58
C ARG A 138 -13.97 2.47 -5.99
N PHE A 139 -13.64 1.24 -6.39
CA PHE A 139 -12.94 0.90 -7.63
C PHE A 139 -13.63 -0.28 -8.36
N PRO A 140 -14.90 -0.12 -8.78
CA PRO A 140 -15.62 -1.20 -9.46
C PRO A 140 -14.94 -1.56 -10.79
N ASP A 141 -14.84 -2.87 -11.06
CA ASP A 141 -14.25 -3.47 -12.26
C ASP A 141 -12.81 -3.04 -12.57
N ALA A 142 -12.09 -2.42 -11.64
CA ALA A 142 -10.74 -1.92 -11.86
C ALA A 142 -9.66 -2.99 -11.59
N SER A 143 -8.48 -2.79 -12.17
CA SER A 143 -7.25 -3.48 -11.77
C SER A 143 -6.42 -2.57 -10.89
N LEU A 144 -5.96 -3.09 -9.75
CA LEU A 144 -5.08 -2.37 -8.84
C LEU A 144 -3.67 -2.95 -8.89
N GLN A 145 -2.69 -2.06 -8.79
CA GLN A 145 -1.28 -2.40 -8.68
C GLN A 145 -0.68 -1.67 -7.49
N PHE A 146 0.01 -2.42 -6.62
CA PHE A 146 0.73 -1.91 -5.46
C PHE A 146 2.22 -2.09 -5.72
N VAL A 147 3.00 -1.02 -5.59
CA VAL A 147 4.44 -1.02 -5.83
C VAL A 147 5.16 -0.48 -4.61
N LYS A 148 6.05 -1.27 -4.03
CA LYS A 148 6.86 -0.85 -2.88
C LYS A 148 8.03 0.02 -3.34
N ASP A 149 8.19 1.17 -2.71
CA ASP A 149 9.30 2.11 -2.92
C ASP A 149 9.82 2.59 -1.56
N GLY A 150 10.95 2.02 -1.12
CA GLY A 150 11.46 2.20 0.23
C GLY A 150 10.42 1.72 1.27
N ASP A 151 10.04 2.63 2.17
CA ASP A 151 9.08 2.38 3.26
C ASP A 151 7.64 2.78 2.90
N ARG A 152 7.35 3.01 1.61
CA ARG A 152 6.02 3.42 1.14
C ARG A 152 5.52 2.49 0.03
N ILE A 153 4.21 2.46 -0.14
CA ILE A 153 3.58 1.70 -1.23
C ILE A 153 2.77 2.64 -2.12
N GLY A 154 3.13 2.73 -3.40
CA GLY A 154 2.33 3.42 -4.40
C GLY A 154 1.17 2.54 -4.86
N VAL A 155 -0.04 3.10 -4.95
CA VAL A 155 -1.24 2.42 -5.44
C VAL A 155 -1.65 3.00 -6.79
N PHE A 156 -1.77 2.13 -7.78
CA PHE A 156 -2.08 2.46 -9.16
C PHE A 156 -3.37 1.78 -9.58
N VAL A 157 -4.17 2.47 -10.38
CA VAL A 157 -5.42 1.92 -10.90
C VAL A 157 -5.39 1.88 -12.42
N SER A 158 -5.89 0.80 -12.99
CA SER A 158 -6.23 0.70 -14.40
C SER A 158 -7.66 0.26 -14.52
N SER A 159 -8.50 1.02 -15.22
CA SER A 159 -9.80 0.52 -15.67
C SER A 159 -9.59 -0.47 -16.82
N PRO A 160 -10.48 -1.45 -17.03
CA PRO A 160 -10.51 -2.23 -18.26
C PRO A 160 -10.66 -1.24 -19.41
N SER A 161 -9.78 -1.31 -20.41
CA SER A 161 -9.94 -0.52 -21.62
C SER A 161 -11.32 -0.84 -22.20
N SER A 162 -12.12 0.19 -22.40
CA SER A 162 -13.31 0.09 -23.23
C SER A 162 -12.83 0.02 -24.67
N ASP A 163 -12.35 -1.15 -25.10
CA ASP A 163 -12.12 -1.45 -26.52
C ASP A 163 -13.44 -1.84 -27.20
#